data_AF-A0A9W8FM93-F1
#
_entry.id   AF-A0A9W8FM93-F1
#
_cell.length_a   1.000
_cell.length_b   1.000
_cell.length_c   1.000
_cell.angle_alpha   90.00
_cell.angle_beta   90.00
_cell.angle_gamma   90.00
#
_symmetry.space_group_name_H-M   'P 1'
#
loop_
_entity.id
_entity.type
_entity.pdbx_description
1 polymer ?
#
loop_
_entity_poly.entity_id
_entity_poly.type
_entity_poly.pdbx_seq_one_letter_code
_entity_poly.pdbx_strand_id
1 'polypeptide(L)'
;MSPNVKAEIQEYRRVIRKHLDAYKEAAGITEFDIANPNQTAQFEAARIYTAYVNNIQTKFGRHLRRAVNVLLKTRERKRDLEEAMTGRTADEIKEAYEDQIWKLGLELKEAIQHRNTVLPAITVGNKNIGDMLEPVLTAYDSDYKFEE
;
A
#
# COMPACT_ATOMS: atom_id res chain seq x y z
N MET A 1 -17.19 15.01 23.63
CA MET A 1 -15.82 14.71 23.16
C MET A 1 -14.92 14.60 24.38
N SER A 2 -14.21 13.48 24.54
CA SER A 2 -13.27 13.27 25.65
C SER A 2 -12.15 14.33 25.62
N PRO A 3 -11.71 14.87 26.76
CA PRO A 3 -10.61 15.83 26.85
C PRO A 3 -9.32 15.35 26.16
N ASN A 4 -9.08 14.03 26.15
CA ASN A 4 -7.88 13.42 25.59
C ASN A 4 -7.81 13.55 24.06
N VAL A 5 -8.96 13.34 23.39
CA VAL A 5 -9.10 13.46 21.94
C VAL A 5 -8.88 14.91 21.47
N LYS A 6 -9.28 15.90 22.28
CA LYS A 6 -9.03 17.31 21.96
C LYS A 6 -7.55 17.68 22.00
N ALA A 7 -6.79 17.13 22.95
CA ALA A 7 -5.36 17.40 23.08
C ALA A 7 -4.56 16.76 21.94
N GLU A 8 -4.88 15.52 21.57
CA GLU A 8 -4.27 14.84 20.42
C GLU A 8 -4.53 15.60 19.11
N ILE A 9 -5.78 16.06 18.88
CA ILE A 9 -6.12 16.86 17.70
C ILE A 9 -5.33 18.18 17.64
N GLN A 10 -5.09 18.82 18.80
CA GLN A 10 -4.27 20.04 18.84
C GLN A 10 -2.81 19.76 18.46
N GLU A 11 -2.26 18.65 18.93
CA GLU A 11 -0.88 18.28 18.63
C GLU A 11 -0.70 17.92 17.16
N TYR A 12 -1.62 17.15 16.58
CA TYR A 12 -1.62 16.88 15.13
C TYR A 12 -1.73 18.16 14.31
N ARG A 13 -2.61 19.10 14.69
CA ARG A 13 -2.75 20.39 14.01
C ARG A 13 -1.47 21.23 14.09
N ARG A 14 -0.74 21.17 15.21
CA ARG A 14 0.52 21.89 15.41
C ARG A 14 1.61 21.36 14.48
N VAL A 15 1.76 20.03 14.40
CA VAL A 15 2.72 19.38 13.51
C VAL A 15 2.39 19.67 12.04
N ILE A 16 1.11 19.55 11.66
CA ILE A 16 0.67 19.82 10.28
C ILE A 16 0.97 21.28 9.90
N ARG A 17 0.61 22.27 10.73
CA ARG A 17 0.86 23.69 10.43
C ARG A 17 2.34 24.02 10.23
N LYS A 18 3.23 23.41 11.03
CA LYS A 18 4.68 23.64 10.91
C LYS A 18 5.22 23.29 9.52
N HIS A 19 4.63 22.31 8.84
CA HIS A 19 5.08 21.81 7.55
C HIS A 19 4.15 22.19 6.39
N LEU A 20 3.04 22.85 6.68
CA LEU A 20 1.98 23.13 5.71
C LEU A 20 2.47 24.05 4.59
N ASP A 21 3.18 25.12 4.92
CA ASP A 21 3.61 26.11 3.92
C ASP A 21 4.72 25.57 3.02
N ALA A 22 5.69 24.85 3.58
CA ALA A 22 6.72 24.15 2.81
C ALA A 22 6.12 23.07 1.89
N TYR A 23 5.09 22.37 2.35
CA TYR A 23 4.37 21.41 1.51
C TYR A 23 3.59 22.10 0.37
N LYS A 24 2.91 23.21 0.65
CA LYS A 24 2.19 23.99 -0.37
C LYS A 24 3.14 24.47 -1.47
N GLU A 25 4.30 24.99 -1.09
CA GLU A 25 5.34 25.44 -2.02
C GLU A 25 5.88 24.28 -2.87
N ALA A 26 6.26 23.17 -2.23
CA ALA A 26 6.79 21.99 -2.92
C ALA A 26 5.76 21.30 -3.84
N ALA A 27 4.47 21.35 -3.48
CA ALA A 27 3.40 20.75 -4.24
C ALA A 27 2.80 21.69 -5.31
N GLY A 28 3.29 22.93 -5.43
CA GLY A 28 2.77 23.92 -6.36
C GLY A 28 1.31 24.30 -6.10
N ILE A 29 0.87 24.25 -4.83
CA ILE A 29 -0.49 24.59 -4.44
C ILE A 29 -0.61 26.12 -4.32
N THR A 30 -1.28 26.74 -5.28
CA THR A 30 -1.71 28.13 -5.20
C THR A 30 -2.92 28.26 -4.28
N GLU A 31 -2.85 29.18 -3.31
CA GLU A 31 -4.01 29.56 -2.52
C GLU A 31 -4.99 30.34 -3.41
N PHE A 32 -6.22 29.81 -3.54
CA PHE A 32 -7.30 30.55 -4.17
C PHE A 32 -7.97 31.44 -3.12
N ASP A 33 -7.97 32.75 -3.37
CA ASP A 33 -8.69 33.71 -2.52
C ASP A 33 -10.18 33.65 -2.86
N ILE A 34 -10.87 32.65 -2.32
CA ILE A 34 -12.32 32.53 -2.43
C ILE A 34 -12.92 33.30 -1.26
N ALA A 35 -13.65 34.38 -1.57
CA ALA A 35 -14.22 35.32 -0.61
C ALA A 35 -15.15 34.70 0.46
N ASN A 36 -15.54 33.43 0.30
CA ASN A 36 -16.38 32.71 1.25
C ASN A 36 -15.60 31.55 1.91
N PRO A 37 -15.26 31.67 3.21
CA PRO A 37 -14.52 30.66 3.96
C PRO A 37 -15.14 29.26 3.92
N ASN A 38 -16.46 29.15 3.80
CA ASN A 38 -17.14 27.86 3.71
C ASN A 38 -16.92 27.20 2.34
N GLN A 39 -16.86 27.98 1.26
CA GLN A 39 -16.57 27.46 -0.07
C GLN A 39 -15.10 27.02 -0.17
N THR A 40 -14.18 27.77 0.42
CA THR A 40 -12.76 27.37 0.53
C THR A 40 -12.61 26.07 1.30
N ALA A 41 -13.29 25.93 2.45
CA ALA A 41 -13.22 24.71 3.25
C ALA A 41 -13.80 23.50 2.51
N GLN A 42 -14.93 23.66 1.80
CA GLN A 42 -15.52 22.58 0.98
C GLN A 42 -14.62 22.19 -0.20
N PHE A 43 -14.02 23.16 -0.87
CA PHE A 43 -13.12 22.93 -1.99
C PHE A 43 -11.83 22.21 -1.55
N GLU A 44 -11.20 22.67 -0.47
CA GLU A 44 -10.01 22.01 0.09
C GLU A 44 -10.33 20.60 0.62
N ALA A 45 -11.49 20.41 1.27
CA ALA A 45 -11.95 19.08 1.67
C ALA A 45 -12.15 18.16 0.47
N ALA A 46 -12.77 18.66 -0.62
CA ALA A 46 -12.94 17.91 -1.85
C ALA A 46 -11.61 17.60 -2.53
N ARG A 47 -10.63 18.52 -2.53
CA ARG A 47 -9.28 18.28 -3.06
C ARG A 47 -8.52 17.24 -2.26
N ILE A 48 -8.55 17.31 -0.93
CA ILE A 48 -7.91 16.33 -0.05
C ILE A 48 -8.56 14.96 -0.25
N TYR A 49 -9.90 14.90 -0.25
CA TYR A 49 -10.64 13.67 -0.49
C TYR A 49 -10.31 13.09 -1.86
N THR A 50 -10.31 13.90 -2.92
CA THR A 50 -9.99 13.46 -4.28
C THR A 50 -8.53 13.01 -4.40
N ALA A 51 -7.58 13.74 -3.79
CA ALA A 51 -6.17 13.35 -3.78
C ALA A 51 -5.95 12.06 -3.00
N TYR A 52 -6.64 11.88 -1.87
CA TYR A 52 -6.61 10.65 -1.06
C TYR A 52 -7.21 9.47 -1.84
N VAL A 53 -8.40 9.62 -2.40
CA VAL A 53 -9.08 8.61 -3.21
C VAL A 53 -8.23 8.28 -4.43
N ASN A 54 -7.69 9.25 -5.15
CA ASN A 54 -6.79 9.01 -6.29
C ASN A 54 -5.47 8.36 -5.84
N ASN A 55 -4.92 8.69 -4.69
CA ASN A 55 -3.70 8.04 -4.21
C ASN A 55 -3.96 6.58 -3.84
N ILE A 56 -5.08 6.30 -3.17
CA ILE A 56 -5.52 4.93 -2.91
C ILE A 56 -5.81 4.21 -4.22
N GLN A 57 -6.71 4.70 -5.06
CA GLN A 57 -7.07 4.05 -6.32
C GLN A 57 -5.87 3.86 -7.25
N THR A 58 -5.02 4.88 -7.44
CA THR A 58 -3.93 4.82 -8.42
C THR A 58 -2.64 4.16 -7.89
N LYS A 59 -2.41 4.17 -6.57
CA LYS A 59 -1.12 3.74 -5.99
C LYS A 59 -1.23 2.63 -4.97
N PHE A 60 -2.41 2.32 -4.43
CA PHE A 60 -2.58 1.25 -3.46
C PHE A 60 -2.13 -0.10 -4.03
N GLY A 61 -2.57 -0.47 -5.24
CA GLY A 61 -2.12 -1.71 -5.89
C GLY A 61 -0.59 -1.80 -6.04
N ARG A 62 0.08 -0.69 -6.33
CA ARG A 62 1.55 -0.62 -6.39
C ARG A 62 2.20 -0.74 -5.01
N HIS A 63 1.65 -0.08 -4.01
CA HIS A 63 2.16 -0.15 -2.64
C HIS A 63 1.96 -1.54 -2.02
N LEU A 64 0.78 -2.14 -2.25
CA LEU A 64 0.45 -3.50 -1.88
C LEU A 64 1.38 -4.50 -2.57
N ARG A 65 1.62 -4.35 -3.88
CA ARG A 65 2.59 -5.18 -4.61
C ARG A 65 4.00 -5.08 -4.03
N ARG A 66 4.44 -3.87 -3.65
CA ARG A 66 5.75 -3.68 -2.98
C ARG A 66 5.78 -4.35 -1.61
N ALA A 67 4.73 -4.20 -0.80
CA ALA A 67 4.62 -4.85 0.50
C ALA A 67 4.66 -6.38 0.36
N VAL A 68 3.85 -6.94 -0.55
CA VAL A 68 3.85 -8.36 -0.90
C VAL A 68 5.24 -8.85 -1.32
N ASN A 69 5.94 -8.13 -2.19
CA ASN A 69 7.29 -8.52 -2.63
C ASN A 69 8.32 -8.53 -1.48
N VAL A 70 8.18 -7.59 -0.54
CA VAL A 70 9.02 -7.56 0.68
C VAL A 70 8.66 -8.75 1.58
N LEU A 71 7.37 -9.02 1.78
CA LEU A 71 6.88 -10.14 2.58
C LEU A 71 7.34 -11.49 2.02
N LEU A 72 7.26 -11.68 0.70
CA LEU A 72 7.71 -12.89 0.02
C LEU A 72 9.24 -13.01 -0.10
N LYS A 73 9.99 -12.00 0.37
CA LYS A 73 11.44 -11.88 0.18
C LYS A 73 11.85 -12.12 -1.29
N THR A 74 11.04 -11.64 -2.22
CA THR A 74 11.18 -11.93 -3.65
C THR A 74 12.58 -11.61 -4.17
N ARG A 75 13.21 -10.54 -3.66
CA ARG A 75 14.57 -10.14 -4.04
C ARG A 75 15.65 -11.10 -3.51
N GLU A 76 15.51 -11.60 -2.29
CA GLU A 76 16.43 -12.58 -1.69
C GLU A 76 16.32 -13.90 -2.45
N ARG A 77 15.09 -14.40 -2.62
CA ARG A 77 14.82 -15.64 -3.38
C ARG A 77 15.27 -15.55 -4.83
N LYS A 78 15.11 -14.39 -5.47
CA LYS A 78 15.64 -14.10 -6.81
C LYS A 78 17.15 -14.27 -6.86
N ARG A 79 17.87 -13.65 -5.92
CA ARG A 79 19.33 -13.74 -5.86
C ARG A 79 19.78 -15.18 -5.58
N ASP A 80 19.17 -15.84 -4.59
CA ASP A 80 19.54 -17.20 -4.21
C ASP A 80 19.24 -18.19 -5.36
N LEU A 81 18.16 -17.97 -6.11
CA LEU A 81 17.83 -18.74 -7.32
C LEU A 81 18.84 -18.49 -8.45
N GLU A 82 19.22 -17.22 -8.68
CA GLU A 82 20.23 -16.86 -9.68
C GLU A 82 21.60 -17.47 -9.34
N GLU A 83 21.99 -17.48 -8.06
CA GLU A 83 23.21 -18.14 -7.58
C GLU A 83 23.14 -19.67 -7.78
N ALA A 84 22.02 -20.30 -7.40
CA ALA A 84 21.82 -21.75 -7.53
C ALA A 84 21.74 -22.23 -8.99
N MET A 85 21.30 -21.35 -9.90
CA MET A 85 21.13 -21.65 -11.33
C MET A 85 22.34 -21.20 -12.18
N THR A 86 23.47 -20.86 -11.56
CA THR A 86 24.70 -20.50 -12.29
C THR A 86 25.11 -21.60 -13.27
N GLY A 87 25.28 -21.26 -14.54
CA GLY A 87 25.64 -22.22 -15.61
C GLY A 87 24.46 -22.92 -16.29
N ARG A 88 23.21 -22.59 -15.91
CA ARG A 88 21.98 -23.06 -16.57
C ARG A 88 21.62 -22.21 -17.79
N THR A 89 20.76 -22.75 -18.63
CA THR A 89 20.21 -22.04 -19.79
C THR A 89 19.19 -20.98 -19.36
N ALA A 90 18.97 -19.97 -20.21
CA ALA A 90 18.01 -18.90 -19.94
C ALA A 90 16.57 -19.44 -19.77
N ASP A 91 16.21 -20.49 -20.50
CA ASP A 91 14.89 -21.11 -20.40
C ASP A 91 14.70 -21.83 -19.06
N GLU A 92 15.70 -22.61 -18.59
CA GLU A 92 15.67 -23.24 -17.27
C GLU A 92 15.57 -22.20 -16.13
N ILE A 93 16.27 -21.07 -16.27
CA ILE A 93 16.20 -19.97 -15.28
C ILE A 93 14.81 -19.33 -15.28
N LYS A 94 14.23 -19.10 -16.46
CA LYS A 94 12.90 -18.50 -16.60
C LYS A 94 11.82 -19.41 -16.00
N GLU A 95 11.87 -20.70 -16.29
CA GLU A 95 10.91 -21.67 -15.77
C GLU A 95 11.00 -21.77 -14.23
N ALA A 96 12.21 -21.79 -13.69
CA ALA A 96 12.42 -21.77 -12.24
C ALA A 96 11.91 -20.47 -11.59
N TYR A 97 12.04 -19.34 -12.28
CA TYR A 97 11.46 -18.06 -11.85
C TYR A 97 9.94 -18.08 -11.80
N GLU A 98 9.33 -18.63 -12.86
CA GLU A 98 7.88 -18.71 -12.97
C GLU A 98 7.31 -19.56 -11.84
N ASP A 99 7.90 -20.72 -11.57
CA ASP A 99 7.41 -21.66 -10.56
C ASP A 99 7.71 -21.20 -9.12
N GLN A 100 8.94 -20.79 -8.84
CA GLN A 100 9.38 -20.55 -7.46
C GLN A 100 9.11 -19.14 -6.96
N ILE A 101 8.89 -18.17 -7.85
CA ILE A 101 8.77 -16.76 -7.48
C ILE A 101 7.47 -16.15 -7.99
N TRP A 102 7.21 -16.22 -9.29
CA TRP A 102 6.06 -15.55 -9.89
C TRP A 102 4.74 -16.18 -9.44
N LYS A 103 4.63 -17.51 -9.50
CA LYS A 103 3.40 -18.24 -9.14
C LYS A 103 2.96 -17.98 -7.70
N LEU A 104 3.90 -17.96 -6.74
CA LEU A 104 3.59 -17.61 -5.35
C LEU A 104 3.10 -16.17 -5.18
N GLY A 105 3.67 -15.23 -5.94
CA GLY A 105 3.20 -13.85 -5.97
C GLY A 105 1.80 -13.73 -6.59
N LEU A 106 1.52 -14.53 -7.62
CA LEU A 106 0.22 -14.58 -8.28
C LEU A 106 -0.85 -15.20 -7.37
N GLU A 107 -0.58 -16.35 -6.76
CA GLU A 107 -1.49 -17.02 -5.83
C GLU A 107 -1.85 -16.12 -4.63
N LEU A 108 -0.87 -15.38 -4.10
CA LEU A 108 -1.13 -14.42 -3.03
C LEU A 108 -1.97 -13.23 -3.52
N LYS A 109 -1.70 -12.72 -4.72
CA LYS A 109 -2.48 -11.63 -5.33
C LYS A 109 -3.93 -12.05 -5.55
N GLU A 110 -4.16 -13.23 -6.11
CA GLU A 110 -5.50 -13.80 -6.30
C GLU A 110 -6.21 -13.99 -4.97
N ALA A 111 -5.51 -14.50 -3.95
CA ALA A 111 -6.09 -14.68 -2.62
C ALA A 111 -6.48 -13.34 -1.97
N ILE A 112 -5.68 -12.29 -2.13
CA ILE A 112 -6.02 -10.93 -1.67
C ILE A 112 -7.23 -10.38 -2.46
N GLN A 113 -7.22 -10.52 -3.79
CA GLN A 113 -8.28 -10.02 -4.66
C GLN A 113 -9.64 -10.68 -4.39
N HIS A 114 -9.64 -11.97 -4.08
CA HIS A 114 -10.84 -12.76 -3.82
C HIS A 114 -11.21 -12.88 -2.33
N ARG A 115 -10.44 -12.27 -1.42
CA ARG A 115 -10.52 -12.52 0.03
C ARG A 115 -10.64 -14.02 0.34
N ASN A 116 -9.89 -14.86 -0.37
CA ASN A 116 -9.88 -16.28 -0.05
C ASN A 116 -9.35 -16.41 1.38
N THR A 117 -10.19 -16.96 2.27
CA THR A 117 -9.89 -17.21 3.68
C THR A 117 -8.77 -18.21 3.89
N VAL A 118 -8.33 -18.87 2.81
CA VAL A 118 -7.17 -19.73 2.78
C VAL A 118 -6.11 -19.04 1.93
N LEU A 119 -5.36 -18.13 2.56
CA LEU A 119 -4.10 -17.67 2.00
C LEU A 119 -3.18 -18.91 1.91
N PRO A 120 -2.42 -19.09 0.82
CA PRO A 120 -1.47 -20.19 0.76
C PRO A 120 -0.57 -20.07 1.99
N ALA A 121 -0.23 -21.19 2.63
CA ALA A 121 0.61 -21.23 3.82
C ALA A 121 2.06 -20.86 3.48
N ILE A 122 2.26 -19.63 3.00
CA ILE A 122 3.54 -19.09 2.63
C ILE A 122 4.15 -18.59 3.92
N THR A 123 5.02 -19.43 4.47
CA THR A 123 5.79 -19.10 5.65
C THR A 123 7.07 -18.42 5.20
N VAL A 124 7.29 -17.21 5.68
CA VAL A 124 8.55 -16.51 5.47
C VAL A 124 9.26 -16.37 6.82
N GLY A 125 10.33 -17.15 6.98
CA GLY A 125 10.91 -17.38 8.30
C GLY A 125 9.94 -18.17 9.18
N ASN A 126 9.51 -17.59 10.31
CA ASN A 126 8.59 -18.21 11.27
C ASN A 126 7.16 -17.61 11.23
N LYS A 127 6.84 -16.79 10.23
CA LYS A 127 5.56 -16.06 10.19
C LYS A 127 4.80 -16.38 8.90
N ASN A 128 3.50 -16.62 9.05
CA ASN A 128 2.57 -16.78 7.94
C ASN A 128 2.25 -15.39 7.36
N ILE A 129 2.38 -15.23 6.04
CA ILE A 129 2.03 -13.99 5.36
C ILE A 129 0.54 -13.65 5.54
N GLY A 130 -0.31 -14.67 5.68
CA GLY A 130 -1.73 -14.48 5.93
C GLY A 130 -2.03 -13.70 7.20
N ASP A 131 -1.40 -14.06 8.31
CA ASP A 131 -1.54 -13.37 9.59
C ASP A 131 -1.04 -11.92 9.51
N MET A 132 -0.05 -11.64 8.64
CA MET A 132 0.44 -10.27 8.44
C MET A 132 -0.50 -9.41 7.62
N LEU A 133 -1.23 -10.01 6.68
CA LEU A 133 -2.15 -9.31 5.80
C LEU A 133 -3.55 -9.18 6.38
N GLU A 134 -3.93 -10.04 7.32
CA GLU A 134 -5.25 -10.04 7.98
C GLU A 134 -5.68 -8.64 8.44
N PRO A 135 -4.88 -7.85 9.18
CA PRO A 135 -5.30 -6.52 9.65
C PRO A 135 -5.63 -5.55 8.50
N VAL A 136 -4.94 -5.68 7.37
CA VAL A 136 -5.17 -4.86 6.17
C VAL A 136 -6.45 -5.31 5.47
N LEU A 137 -6.68 -6.62 5.38
CA LEU A 137 -7.87 -7.18 4.73
C LEU A 137 -9.14 -6.93 5.56
N THR A 138 -9.06 -6.98 6.89
CA THR A 138 -10.20 -6.70 7.79
C THR A 138 -10.54 -5.22 7.92
N ALA A 139 -9.67 -4.31 7.48
CA ALA A 139 -9.91 -2.86 7.53
C ALA A 139 -10.90 -2.34 6.48
N TYR A 140 -11.21 -3.15 5.47
CA TYR A 140 -12.17 -2.83 4.40
C TYR A 140 -13.41 -3.71 4.53
N ASP A 141 -14.58 -3.20 4.12
CA ASP A 141 -15.83 -3.97 4.08
C ASP A 141 -15.71 -5.21 3.20
N SER A 142 -16.44 -6.28 3.55
CA SER A 142 -16.32 -7.60 2.93
C SER A 142 -16.63 -7.61 1.42
N ASP A 143 -17.39 -6.64 0.94
CA ASP A 143 -17.77 -6.45 -0.47
C ASP A 143 -16.82 -5.53 -1.25
N TYR A 144 -15.84 -4.88 -0.58
CA TYR A 144 -14.81 -4.08 -1.23
C TYR A 144 -13.90 -4.96 -2.10
N LYS A 145 -13.85 -4.64 -3.40
CA LYS A 145 -12.98 -5.28 -4.37
C LYS A 145 -11.73 -4.43 -4.57
N PHE A 146 -10.56 -5.02 -4.33
CA PHE A 146 -9.30 -4.38 -4.69
C PHE A 146 -9.18 -4.35 -6.22
N GLU A 147 -9.34 -3.17 -6.80
CA GLU A 147 -9.05 -2.92 -8.23
C GLU A 147 -7.53 -2.82 -8.45
N GLU A 148 -7.08 -3.15 -9.67
CA GLU A 148 -5.67 -3.34 -10.02
C GLU A 148 -4.87 -2.05 -10.26
#